data_AF-A0A2M8HJC8-F1
#
_entry.id   AF-A0A2M8HJC8-F1
#
_cell.length_a   1.000
_cell.length_b   1.000
_cell.length_c   1.000
_cell.angle_alpha   90.00
_cell.angle_beta   90.00
_cell.angle_gamma   90.00
#
_symmetry.space_group_name_H-M   'P 1'
#
loop_
_entity.id
_entity.type
_entity.pdbx_description
1 polymer ?
#
loop_
_entity_poly.entity_id
_entity_poly.type
_entity_poly.pdbx_seq_one_letter_code
_entity_poly.pdbx_strand_id
1 'polypeptide(L)'
;MEQTNKINSIETTAFANPWLNLLEDIFFRPHYAFESFLNREDMGSKEIWKLHILLSLLAPFSNICSNLIKAVYTFILDKINFSISDITSGSFTIWIFYVIAIFAIRFADIFRVYYKRWDRTVNWDPPVPWVLMIGFIPFTTSGLFFFLPTPFNIGIMLLSFIYSLNLSYQALQNISNWSAQEFLSYLLQVAIFFTVLGLIFTFTYNIYRTIFQ
;
A
#
# COMPACT_ATOMS: atom_id res chain seq x y z
N MET A 1 -31.49 -32.94 24.35
CA MET A 1 -31.31 -32.43 22.97
C MET A 1 -31.01 -30.93 22.90
N GLU A 2 -30.68 -30.26 24.01
CA GLU A 2 -30.48 -28.80 24.05
C GLU A 2 -29.02 -28.36 24.32
N GLN A 3 -28.14 -29.30 24.69
CA GLN A 3 -26.72 -29.03 24.94
C GLN A 3 -25.84 -29.20 23.69
N THR A 4 -26.28 -29.95 22.68
CA THR A 4 -25.51 -30.18 21.43
C THR A 4 -25.53 -28.98 20.47
N ASN A 5 -26.52 -28.09 20.58
CA ASN A 5 -26.58 -26.87 19.76
C ASN A 5 -25.74 -25.70 20.31
N LYS A 6 -25.34 -25.76 21.59
CA LYS A 6 -24.41 -24.76 22.16
C LYS A 6 -22.96 -25.05 21.81
N ILE A 7 -22.58 -26.30 21.56
CA ILE A 7 -21.20 -26.66 21.25
C ILE A 7 -20.84 -26.25 19.81
N ASN A 8 -21.76 -26.42 18.85
CA ASN A 8 -21.53 -26.03 17.45
C ASN A 8 -21.58 -24.50 17.21
N SER A 9 -22.19 -23.72 18.10
CA SER A 9 -22.20 -22.25 18.01
C SER A 9 -21.02 -21.59 18.74
N ILE A 10 -20.32 -22.33 19.60
CA ILE A 10 -19.10 -21.86 20.27
C ILE A 10 -17.85 -22.16 19.42
N GLU A 11 -17.86 -23.21 18.59
CA GLU A 11 -16.70 -23.56 17.75
C GLU A 11 -16.51 -22.69 16.50
N THR A 12 -17.54 -21.99 16.02
CA THR A 12 -17.41 -21.12 14.84
C THR A 12 -17.08 -19.67 15.16
N THR A 13 -17.08 -19.28 16.44
CA THR A 13 -16.76 -17.92 16.89
C THR A 13 -15.34 -17.80 17.47
N ALA A 14 -14.62 -18.92 17.62
CA ALA A 14 -13.35 -18.96 18.36
C ALA A 14 -12.08 -18.69 17.53
N PHE A 15 -12.13 -18.66 16.18
CA PHE A 15 -10.93 -18.41 15.35
C PHE A 15 -11.14 -17.60 14.06
N ALA A 16 -12.27 -16.92 13.89
CA ALA A 16 -12.40 -15.95 12.80
C ALA A 16 -11.69 -14.65 13.21
N ASN A 17 -10.35 -14.67 13.21
CA ASN A 17 -9.59 -13.44 13.41
C ASN A 17 -10.01 -12.47 12.30
N PRO A 18 -10.63 -11.32 12.62
CA PRO A 18 -11.16 -10.40 11.61
C PRO A 18 -10.10 -10.05 10.56
N TRP A 19 -8.83 -10.02 10.99
CA TRP A 19 -7.64 -9.80 10.17
C TRP A 19 -7.35 -10.90 9.15
N LEU A 20 -7.66 -12.17 9.43
CA LEU A 20 -7.44 -13.29 8.49
C LEU A 20 -8.45 -13.24 7.35
N ASN A 21 -9.73 -13.02 7.66
CA ASN A 21 -10.76 -12.80 6.65
C ASN A 21 -10.48 -11.51 5.85
N LEU A 22 -9.96 -10.48 6.51
CA LEU A 22 -9.53 -9.24 5.86
C LEU A 22 -8.39 -9.47 4.86
N LEU A 23 -7.37 -10.23 5.25
CA LEU A 23 -6.27 -10.59 4.38
C LEU A 23 -6.79 -11.42 3.20
N GLU A 24 -7.63 -12.42 3.46
CA GLU A 24 -8.26 -13.23 2.40
C GLU A 24 -9.04 -12.34 1.40
N ASP A 25 -9.87 -11.43 1.90
CA ASP A 25 -10.61 -10.49 1.04
C ASP A 25 -9.67 -9.54 0.28
N ILE A 26 -8.59 -9.05 0.91
CA ILE A 26 -7.56 -8.23 0.24
C ILE A 26 -6.88 -8.98 -0.91
N PHE A 27 -6.59 -10.26 -0.72
CA PHE A 27 -5.87 -11.08 -1.69
C PHE A 27 -6.75 -11.61 -2.83
N PHE A 28 -7.99 -12.02 -2.51
CA PHE A 28 -8.85 -12.72 -3.46
C PHE A 28 -9.98 -11.84 -4.02
N ARG A 29 -10.42 -10.82 -3.27
CA ARG A 29 -11.60 -9.99 -3.60
C ARG A 29 -11.40 -8.52 -3.21
N PRO A 30 -10.37 -7.85 -3.76
CA PRO A 30 -9.97 -6.51 -3.30
C PRO A 30 -11.08 -5.46 -3.42
N HIS A 31 -12.02 -5.59 -4.35
CA HIS A 31 -13.18 -4.71 -4.47
C HIS A 31 -14.19 -4.88 -3.30
N TYR A 32 -14.48 -6.12 -2.89
CA TYR A 32 -15.37 -6.38 -1.76
C TYR A 32 -14.72 -6.04 -0.42
N ALA A 33 -13.41 -6.28 -0.30
CA ALA A 33 -12.63 -5.80 0.83
C ALA A 33 -12.76 -4.29 0.95
N PHE A 34 -12.56 -3.59 -0.18
CA PHE A 34 -12.62 -2.13 -0.27
C PHE A 34 -13.97 -1.55 0.19
N GLU A 35 -15.09 -2.10 -0.27
CA GLU A 35 -16.43 -1.68 0.20
C GLU A 35 -16.67 -2.03 1.67
N SER A 36 -16.19 -3.18 2.13
CA SER A 36 -16.26 -3.59 3.54
C SER A 36 -15.46 -2.62 4.43
N PHE A 37 -14.27 -2.19 4.00
CA PHE A 37 -13.45 -1.21 4.72
C PHE A 37 -14.06 0.18 4.79
N LEU A 38 -14.74 0.62 3.73
CA LEU A 38 -15.42 1.92 3.72
C LEU A 38 -16.59 1.99 4.70
N ASN A 39 -17.27 0.86 4.93
CA ASN A 39 -18.46 0.77 5.75
C ASN A 39 -18.20 0.28 7.18
N ARG A 40 -16.95 -0.08 7.50
CA ARG A 40 -16.52 -0.57 8.81
C ARG A 40 -16.06 0.58 9.71
N GLU A 41 -16.85 0.87 10.75
CA GLU A 41 -16.51 1.87 11.78
C GLU A 41 -15.35 1.41 12.70
N ASP A 42 -15.05 0.11 12.71
CA ASP A 42 -14.04 -0.56 13.55
C ASP A 42 -12.59 -0.38 13.06
N MET A 43 -12.38 0.11 11.83
CA MET A 43 -11.04 0.27 11.24
C MET A 43 -10.61 1.74 11.18
N GLY A 44 -9.95 2.19 12.23
CA GLY A 44 -9.39 3.53 12.31
C GLY A 44 -8.13 3.74 11.45
N SER A 45 -7.71 5.02 11.39
CA SER A 45 -6.48 5.46 10.73
C SER A 45 -5.24 4.65 11.12
N LYS A 46 -5.17 4.31 12.41
CA LYS A 46 -4.01 3.68 13.03
C LYS A 46 -3.90 2.23 12.60
N GLU A 47 -5.04 1.54 12.48
CA GLU A 47 -5.17 0.15 12.07
C GLU A 47 -4.78 0.01 10.60
N ILE A 48 -5.30 0.90 9.73
CA ILE A 48 -4.94 0.95 8.31
C ILE A 48 -3.45 1.26 8.15
N TRP A 49 -2.91 2.21 8.91
CA TRP A 49 -1.48 2.50 8.89
C TRP A 49 -0.62 1.30 9.28
N LYS A 50 -1.00 0.59 10.35
CA LYS A 50 -0.30 -0.63 10.78
C LYS A 50 -0.34 -1.71 9.71
N LEU A 51 -1.48 -1.89 9.03
CA LEU A 51 -1.63 -2.83 7.93
C LEU A 51 -0.63 -2.52 6.82
N HIS A 52 -0.55 -1.27 6.37
CA HIS A 52 0.42 -0.83 5.35
C HIS A 52 1.87 -1.09 5.75
N ILE A 53 2.24 -0.78 7.00
CA ILE A 53 3.59 -1.07 7.50
C ILE A 53 3.85 -2.58 7.51
N LEU A 54 2.89 -3.40 7.95
CA LEU A 54 3.04 -4.86 7.94
C LEU A 54 3.18 -5.41 6.52
N LEU A 55 2.36 -4.93 5.58
CA LEU A 55 2.44 -5.32 4.17
C LEU A 55 3.75 -4.86 3.53
N SER A 56 4.29 -3.70 3.92
CA SER A 56 5.59 -3.24 3.42
C SER A 56 6.75 -4.17 3.77
N LEU A 57 6.67 -4.90 4.89
CA LEU A 57 7.67 -5.89 5.31
C LEU A 57 7.64 -7.16 4.46
N LEU A 58 6.55 -7.41 3.73
CA LEU A 58 6.47 -8.53 2.80
C LEU A 58 7.40 -8.35 1.61
N ALA A 59 7.65 -7.12 1.18
CA ALA A 59 8.54 -6.82 0.06
C ALA A 59 10.01 -7.23 0.28
N PRO A 60 10.69 -6.80 1.37
CA PRO A 60 12.05 -7.27 1.66
C PRO A 60 12.09 -8.77 1.91
N PHE A 61 11.09 -9.34 2.60
CA PHE A 61 11.02 -10.77 2.84
C PHE A 61 10.91 -11.59 1.55
N SER A 62 10.01 -11.17 0.66
CA SER A 62 9.82 -11.77 -0.66
C SER A 62 11.08 -11.69 -1.52
N ASN A 63 11.82 -10.57 -1.46
CA ASN A 63 13.08 -10.41 -2.16
C ASN A 63 14.18 -11.34 -1.61
N ILE A 64 14.28 -11.48 -0.29
CA ILE A 64 15.18 -12.44 0.36
C ILE A 64 14.87 -13.87 -0.11
N CYS A 65 13.59 -14.25 -0.16
CA CYS A 65 13.18 -15.55 -0.70
C CYS A 65 13.57 -15.72 -2.17
N SER A 66 13.39 -14.69 -3.01
CA SER A 66 13.82 -14.71 -4.41
C SER A 66 15.33 -14.97 -4.53
N ASN A 67 16.12 -14.20 -3.78
CA ASN A 67 17.58 -14.30 -3.83
C ASN A 67 18.08 -15.62 -3.24
N LEU A 68 17.41 -16.16 -2.22
CA LEU A 68 17.71 -17.49 -1.69
C LEU A 68 17.49 -18.58 -2.75
N ILE A 69 16.37 -18.53 -3.50
CA ILE A 69 16.12 -19.48 -4.58
C ILE A 69 17.17 -19.35 -5.68
N LYS A 70 17.52 -18.12 -6.07
CA LYS A 70 18.59 -17.89 -7.05
C LYS A 70 19.92 -18.45 -6.55
N ALA A 71 20.27 -18.22 -5.29
CA ALA A 71 21.49 -18.73 -4.69
C ALA A 71 21.53 -20.27 -4.63
N VAL A 72 20.41 -20.91 -4.30
CA VAL A 72 20.30 -22.38 -4.34
C VAL A 72 20.44 -22.90 -5.77
N TYR A 73 19.79 -22.25 -6.74
CA TYR A 73 19.86 -22.62 -8.15
C TYR A 73 21.29 -22.51 -8.70
N THR A 74 21.98 -21.39 -8.45
CA THR A 74 23.38 -21.19 -8.88
C THR A 74 24.36 -22.10 -8.15
N PHE A 75 24.10 -22.43 -6.89
CA PHE A 75 24.91 -23.39 -6.16
C PHE A 75 24.80 -24.81 -6.75
N ILE A 76 23.58 -25.25 -7.11
CA ILE A 76 23.34 -26.58 -7.68
C ILE A 76 23.95 -26.70 -9.09
N LEU A 77 23.79 -25.68 -9.93
CA LEU A 77 24.20 -25.74 -11.33
C LEU A 77 25.65 -25.31 -11.57
N ASP A 78 26.07 -24.20 -10.96
CA ASP A 78 27.34 -23.55 -11.29
C ASP A 78 28.41 -23.76 -10.21
N LYS A 79 28.04 -24.38 -9.07
CA LYS A 79 28.92 -24.57 -7.89
C LYS A 79 29.58 -23.28 -7.39
N ILE A 80 28.91 -22.14 -7.60
CA ILE A 80 29.36 -20.84 -7.14
C ILE A 80 29.00 -20.69 -5.66
N ASN A 81 29.98 -20.29 -4.84
CA ASN A 81 29.72 -19.92 -3.45
C ASN A 81 29.00 -18.58 -3.39
N PHE A 82 27.92 -18.50 -2.64
CA PHE A 82 27.18 -17.26 -2.40
C PHE A 82 27.47 -16.71 -1.00
N SER A 83 27.39 -15.39 -0.87
CA SER A 83 27.53 -14.67 0.39
C SER A 83 26.17 -14.29 0.98
N ILE A 84 26.11 -13.96 2.27
CA ILE A 84 24.91 -13.43 2.93
C ILE A 84 24.49 -12.08 2.30
N SER A 85 25.45 -11.28 1.83
CA SER A 85 25.18 -10.04 1.10
C SER A 85 24.40 -10.28 -0.18
N ASP A 86 24.64 -11.37 -0.90
CA ASP A 86 23.93 -11.68 -2.15
C ASP A 86 22.45 -12.00 -1.87
N ILE A 87 22.16 -12.67 -0.74
CA ILE A 87 20.80 -13.00 -0.34
C ILE A 87 20.02 -11.74 0.08
N THR A 88 20.66 -10.86 0.85
CA THR A 88 20.00 -9.65 1.38
C THR A 88 19.99 -8.47 0.41
N SER A 89 20.74 -8.55 -0.70
CA SER A 89 20.91 -7.47 -1.67
C SER A 89 19.58 -6.89 -2.16
N GLY A 90 19.48 -5.56 -2.12
CA GLY A 90 18.30 -4.81 -2.56
C GLY A 90 17.09 -4.83 -1.62
N SER A 91 17.05 -5.72 -0.62
CA SER A 91 15.88 -5.88 0.26
C SER A 91 15.57 -4.60 1.05
N PHE A 92 16.61 -3.96 1.59
CA PHE A 92 16.46 -2.71 2.34
C PHE A 92 15.98 -1.55 1.46
N THR A 93 16.50 -1.45 0.23
CA THR A 93 16.08 -0.43 -0.75
C THR A 93 14.60 -0.60 -1.11
N ILE A 94 14.15 -1.83 -1.35
CA ILE A 94 12.75 -2.14 -1.64
C ILE A 94 11.86 -1.78 -0.46
N TRP A 95 12.28 -2.10 0.77
CA TRP A 95 11.53 -1.73 1.96
C TRP A 95 11.37 -0.21 2.10
N ILE A 96 12.46 0.54 1.94
CA ILE A 96 12.43 2.01 1.95
C ILE A 96 11.47 2.55 0.89
N PHE A 97 11.52 2.01 -0.33
CA PHE A 97 10.63 2.41 -1.41
C PHE A 97 9.15 2.29 -1.01
N TYR A 98 8.74 1.13 -0.46
CA TYR A 98 7.36 0.93 -0.01
C TYR A 98 6.99 1.87 1.14
N VAL A 99 7.87 2.07 2.11
CA VAL A 99 7.63 3.00 3.22
C VAL A 99 7.41 4.41 2.70
N ILE A 100 8.28 4.90 1.81
CA ILE A 100 8.14 6.23 1.20
C ILE A 100 6.85 6.34 0.40
N ALA A 101 6.50 5.31 -0.38
CA ALA A 101 5.26 5.29 -1.16
C ALA A 101 4.02 5.35 -0.25
N ILE A 102 3.99 4.58 0.85
CA ILE A 102 2.92 4.62 1.85
C ILE A 102 2.80 6.01 2.49
N PHE A 103 3.92 6.65 2.82
CA PHE A 103 3.92 8.03 3.30
C PHE A 103 3.34 8.98 2.25
N ALA A 104 3.75 8.86 0.99
CA ALA A 104 3.24 9.69 -0.10
C ALA A 104 1.71 9.53 -0.26
N ILE A 105 1.20 8.30 -0.20
CA ILE A 105 -0.24 8.00 -0.27
C ILE A 105 -0.98 8.64 0.92
N ARG A 106 -0.42 8.54 2.13
CA ARG A 106 -1.00 9.18 3.31
C ARG A 106 -1.06 10.70 3.18
N PHE A 107 0.02 11.32 2.70
CA PHE A 107 0.05 12.77 2.45
C PHE A 107 -0.94 13.17 1.35
N ALA A 108 -1.07 12.37 0.29
CA ALA A 108 -2.08 12.59 -0.74
C ALA A 108 -3.50 12.58 -0.13
N ASP A 109 -3.82 11.59 0.70
CA ASP A 109 -5.14 11.52 1.34
C ASP A 109 -5.43 12.69 2.29
N ILE A 110 -4.41 13.15 3.01
CA ILE A 110 -4.52 14.38 3.80
C ILE A 110 -4.76 15.58 2.86
N PHE A 111 -4.02 15.68 1.75
CA PHE A 111 -4.16 16.77 0.78
C PHE A 111 -5.56 16.81 0.16
N ARG A 112 -6.20 15.64 -0.06
CA ARG A 112 -7.58 15.53 -0.55
C ARG A 112 -8.57 16.28 0.33
N VAL A 113 -8.39 16.23 1.64
CA VAL A 113 -9.24 16.95 2.61
C VAL A 113 -9.17 18.45 2.39
N TYR A 114 -7.98 18.97 2.07
CA TYR A 114 -7.78 20.40 1.81
C TYR A 114 -8.18 20.81 0.39
N TYR A 115 -8.08 19.90 -0.59
CA TYR A 115 -8.49 20.15 -1.98
C TYR A 115 -9.95 20.61 -2.08
N LYS A 116 -10.89 19.95 -1.40
CA LYS A 116 -12.30 20.36 -1.36
C LYS A 116 -12.58 21.53 -0.40
N ARG A 117 -11.62 21.95 0.43
CA ARG A 117 -11.79 23.05 1.41
C ARG A 117 -11.69 24.43 0.76
N TRP A 118 -11.03 24.54 -0.39
CA TRP A 118 -10.87 25.83 -1.08
C TRP A 118 -12.22 26.45 -1.50
N ASP A 119 -13.23 25.62 -1.74
CA ASP A 119 -14.53 26.07 -2.28
C ASP A 119 -15.68 26.20 -1.27
N ARG A 120 -15.53 25.85 0.01
CA ARG A 120 -16.69 25.78 0.93
C ARG A 120 -16.50 26.59 2.21
N THR A 121 -17.26 27.68 2.32
CA THR A 121 -17.30 28.61 3.45
C THR A 121 -18.33 28.26 4.54
N VAL A 122 -19.20 27.25 4.37
CA VAL A 122 -20.29 26.95 5.34
C VAL A 122 -20.62 25.45 5.36
N ASN A 123 -20.79 24.89 6.57
CA ASN A 123 -21.24 23.53 6.91
C ASN A 123 -20.39 22.37 6.35
N TRP A 124 -19.41 21.93 7.14
CA TRP A 124 -18.49 20.84 6.78
C TRP A 124 -18.88 19.55 7.49
N ASP A 125 -19.34 18.57 6.72
CA ASP A 125 -19.33 17.18 7.14
C ASP A 125 -17.89 16.64 7.09
N PRO A 126 -17.45 15.87 8.11
CA PRO A 126 -16.10 15.35 8.14
C PRO A 126 -15.85 14.45 6.91
N PRO A 127 -14.66 14.56 6.28
CA PRO A 127 -14.34 13.82 5.07
C PRO A 127 -14.31 12.33 5.39
N VAL A 128 -14.73 11.56 4.39
CA VAL A 128 -14.66 10.10 4.39
C VAL A 128 -13.26 9.65 4.80
N PRO A 129 -13.13 8.80 5.82
CA PRO A 129 -11.84 8.38 6.35
C PRO A 129 -11.04 7.56 5.30
N TRP A 130 -9.75 7.88 5.16
CA TRP A 130 -8.69 7.02 4.63
C TRP A 130 -8.89 6.38 3.23
N VAL A 131 -9.67 7.00 2.34
CA VAL A 131 -10.07 6.41 1.05
C VAL A 131 -8.88 5.96 0.19
N LEU A 132 -7.86 6.81 0.06
CA LEU A 132 -6.66 6.46 -0.72
C LEU A 132 -5.83 5.41 -0.01
N MET A 133 -5.70 5.49 1.31
CA MET A 133 -4.98 4.47 2.07
C MET A 133 -5.62 3.08 1.89
N ILE A 134 -6.95 2.98 1.94
CA ILE A 134 -7.65 1.71 1.71
C ILE A 134 -7.48 1.28 0.24
N GLY A 135 -7.65 2.21 -0.70
CA GLY A 135 -7.54 1.92 -2.13
C GLY A 135 -6.17 1.41 -2.56
N PHE A 136 -5.11 1.78 -1.82
CA PHE A 136 -3.73 1.39 -2.09
C PHE A 136 -3.25 0.13 -1.36
N ILE A 137 -4.13 -0.57 -0.63
CA ILE A 137 -3.78 -1.87 -0.05
C ILE A 137 -3.25 -2.84 -1.14
N PRO A 138 -3.89 -3.00 -2.33
CA PRO A 138 -3.38 -3.88 -3.38
C PRO A 138 -1.96 -3.51 -3.85
N PHE A 139 -1.65 -2.21 -3.94
CA PHE A 139 -0.31 -1.76 -4.25
C PHE A 139 0.70 -2.23 -3.20
N THR A 140 0.42 -2.04 -1.90
CA THR A 140 1.34 -2.52 -0.85
C THR A 140 1.49 -4.04 -0.81
N THR A 141 0.40 -4.76 -1.10
CA THR A 141 0.40 -6.22 -1.21
C THR A 141 1.25 -6.72 -2.37
N SER A 142 1.46 -5.90 -3.42
CA SER A 142 2.29 -6.27 -4.56
C SER A 142 3.76 -6.55 -4.20
N GLY A 143 4.19 -6.15 -3.00
CA GLY A 143 5.48 -6.51 -2.41
C GLY A 143 5.76 -8.02 -2.37
N LEU A 144 4.72 -8.85 -2.27
CA LEU A 144 4.85 -10.32 -2.30
C LEU A 144 5.32 -10.88 -3.65
N PHE A 145 5.17 -10.12 -4.73
CA PHE A 145 5.58 -10.56 -6.05
C PHE A 145 7.04 -10.26 -6.36
N PHE A 146 7.80 -9.68 -5.42
CA PHE A 146 9.25 -9.54 -5.54
C PHE A 146 10.00 -10.88 -5.54
N PHE A 147 9.30 -11.97 -5.23
CA PHE A 147 9.78 -13.32 -5.43
C PHE A 147 10.05 -13.63 -6.90
N LEU A 148 9.22 -13.07 -7.80
CA LEU A 148 9.34 -13.27 -9.24
C LEU A 148 10.55 -12.53 -9.81
N PRO A 149 11.16 -13.07 -10.88
CA PRO A 149 12.26 -12.39 -11.56
C PRO A 149 11.78 -11.10 -12.25
N THR A 150 12.67 -10.12 -12.32
CA THR A 150 12.49 -8.94 -13.17
C THR A 150 12.37 -9.38 -14.63
N PRO A 151 11.40 -8.86 -15.42
CA PRO A 151 10.56 -7.68 -15.18
C PRO A 151 9.18 -7.94 -14.55
N PHE A 152 8.82 -9.20 -14.24
CA PHE A 152 7.46 -9.54 -13.81
C PHE A 152 7.05 -8.88 -12.50
N ASN A 153 7.96 -8.82 -11.53
CA ASN A 153 7.76 -8.12 -10.26
C ASN A 153 7.37 -6.64 -10.45
N ILE A 154 8.10 -5.90 -11.30
CA ILE A 154 7.83 -4.49 -11.61
C ILE A 154 6.50 -4.35 -12.37
N GLY A 155 6.22 -5.26 -13.31
CA GLY A 155 4.96 -5.27 -14.05
C GLY A 155 3.75 -5.42 -13.12
N ILE A 156 3.80 -6.36 -12.17
CA ILE A 156 2.72 -6.56 -11.21
C ILE A 156 2.59 -5.36 -10.27
N MET A 157 3.70 -4.80 -9.78
CA MET A 157 3.68 -3.58 -8.96
C MET A 157 2.98 -2.42 -9.68
N LEU A 158 3.27 -2.21 -10.97
CA LEU A 158 2.62 -1.17 -11.78
C LEU A 158 1.12 -1.45 -11.98
N LEU A 159 0.75 -2.70 -12.28
CA LEU A 159 -0.66 -3.09 -12.42
C LEU A 159 -1.43 -2.87 -11.10
N SER A 160 -0.85 -3.26 -9.97
CA SER A 160 -1.43 -3.04 -8.65
C SER A 160 -1.54 -1.55 -8.31
N PHE A 161 -0.59 -0.72 -8.74
CA PHE A 161 -0.68 0.74 -8.60
C PHE A 161 -1.85 1.32 -9.40
N ILE A 162 -1.98 0.97 -10.68
CA ILE A 162 -3.10 1.43 -11.54
C ILE A 162 -4.44 0.95 -10.98
N TYR A 163 -4.50 -0.32 -10.55
CA TYR A 163 -5.70 -0.87 -9.94
C TYR A 163 -6.09 -0.14 -8.64
N SER A 164 -5.11 0.23 -7.81
CA SER A 164 -5.33 1.00 -6.58
C SER A 164 -5.87 2.41 -6.86
N LEU A 165 -5.40 3.06 -7.92
CA LEU A 165 -5.95 4.34 -8.38
C LEU A 165 -7.40 4.18 -8.83
N ASN A 166 -7.71 3.13 -9.58
CA ASN A 166 -9.08 2.86 -10.03
C ASN A 166 -10.03 2.60 -8.85
N LEU A 167 -9.62 1.80 -7.85
CA LEU A 167 -10.41 1.59 -6.63
C LEU A 167 -10.65 2.90 -5.89
N SER A 168 -9.61 3.71 -5.73
CA SER A 168 -9.71 5.02 -5.07
C SER A 168 -10.67 5.96 -5.83
N TYR A 169 -10.66 5.94 -7.15
CA TYR A 169 -11.59 6.71 -7.98
C TYR A 169 -13.04 6.24 -7.78
N GLN A 170 -13.31 4.94 -7.90
CA GLN A 170 -14.65 4.36 -7.70
C GLN A 170 -15.21 4.72 -6.33
N ALA A 171 -14.38 4.70 -5.30
CA ALA A 171 -14.74 5.13 -3.96
C ALA A 171 -15.18 6.59 -3.88
N LEU A 172 -14.37 7.48 -4.44
CA LEU A 172 -14.63 8.91 -4.41
C LEU A 172 -15.86 9.28 -5.24
N GLN A 173 -16.07 8.56 -6.34
CA GLN A 173 -17.27 8.63 -7.14
C GLN A 173 -18.50 8.21 -6.31
N ASN A 174 -18.46 7.06 -5.64
CA ASN A 174 -19.61 6.55 -4.88
C ASN A 174 -19.96 7.41 -3.66
N ILE A 175 -18.96 7.89 -2.92
CA ILE A 175 -19.20 8.54 -1.62
C ILE A 175 -19.39 10.05 -1.75
N SER A 176 -18.75 10.66 -2.74
CA SER A 176 -18.69 12.12 -2.85
C SER A 176 -18.87 12.64 -4.27
N ASN A 177 -19.39 11.79 -5.18
CA ASN A 177 -19.75 12.10 -6.56
C ASN A 177 -18.63 12.78 -7.35
N TRP A 178 -17.37 12.36 -7.14
CA TRP A 178 -16.26 12.92 -7.91
C TRP A 178 -16.38 12.55 -9.38
N SER A 179 -16.14 13.54 -10.24
CA SER A 179 -15.98 13.28 -11.68
C SER A 179 -14.58 12.75 -12.00
N ALA A 180 -14.43 12.07 -13.13
CA ALA A 180 -13.12 11.61 -13.61
C ALA A 180 -12.14 12.76 -13.81
N GLN A 181 -12.63 13.93 -14.24
CA GLN A 181 -11.82 15.14 -14.41
C GLN A 181 -11.32 15.67 -13.06
N GLU A 182 -12.20 15.76 -12.05
CA GLU A 182 -11.81 16.18 -10.70
C GLU A 182 -10.75 15.27 -10.10
N PHE A 183 -10.90 13.95 -10.27
CA PHE A 183 -9.93 12.99 -9.78
C PHE A 183 -8.57 13.14 -10.47
N LEU A 184 -8.57 13.31 -11.80
CA LEU A 184 -7.33 13.53 -12.56
C LEU A 184 -6.65 14.85 -12.18
N SER A 185 -7.41 15.94 -12.03
CA SER A 185 -6.89 17.24 -11.58
C SER A 185 -6.28 17.14 -10.20
N TYR A 186 -6.93 16.42 -9.28
CA TYR A 186 -6.39 16.15 -7.96
C TYR A 186 -5.08 15.36 -8.02
N LEU A 187 -5.01 14.27 -8.81
CA LEU A 187 -3.78 13.49 -8.98
C LEU A 187 -2.63 14.35 -9.54
N LEU A 188 -2.92 15.23 -10.50
CA LEU A 188 -1.93 16.14 -11.07
C LEU A 188 -1.40 17.13 -10.01
N GLN A 189 -2.28 17.69 -9.17
CA GLN A 189 -1.86 18.57 -8.09
C GLN A 189 -1.01 17.85 -7.04
N VAL A 190 -1.36 16.62 -6.69
CA VAL A 190 -0.55 15.77 -5.81
C VAL A 190 0.83 15.50 -6.43
N ALA A 191 0.88 15.20 -7.73
CA ALA A 191 2.14 14.99 -8.44
C ALA A 191 3.01 16.26 -8.46
N ILE A 192 2.40 17.43 -8.71
CA ILE A 192 3.10 18.73 -8.65
C ILE A 192 3.64 18.98 -7.24
N PHE A 193 2.84 18.74 -6.20
CA PHE A 193 3.25 18.91 -4.81
C PHE A 193 4.49 18.08 -4.47
N PHE A 194 4.49 16.79 -4.80
CA PHE A 194 5.66 15.92 -4.56
C PHE A 194 6.86 16.29 -5.43
N THR A 195 6.64 16.75 -6.67
CA THR A 195 7.73 17.22 -7.54
C THR A 195 8.38 18.47 -6.95
N VAL A 196 7.61 19.45 -6.48
CA VAL A 196 8.13 20.65 -5.82
C VAL A 196 8.88 20.28 -4.54
N LEU A 197 8.33 19.37 -3.73
CA LEU A 197 9.01 18.89 -2.53
C LEU A 197 10.36 18.25 -2.86
N GLY A 198 10.42 17.39 -3.89
CA GLY A 198 11.66 16.78 -4.36
C GLY A 198 12.67 17.80 -4.91
N LEU A 199 12.21 18.85 -5.59
CA LEU A 199 13.06 19.95 -6.05
C LEU A 199 13.71 20.71 -4.88
N ILE A 200 12.97 20.96 -3.79
CA ILE A 200 13.52 21.62 -2.58
C ILE A 200 14.66 20.77 -1.99
N PHE A 201 14.47 19.46 -1.85
CA PHE A 201 15.52 18.57 -1.36
C PHE A 201 16.74 18.56 -2.27
N THR A 202 16.53 18.48 -3.59
CA THR A 202 17.60 18.47 -4.59
C THR A 202 18.39 19.78 -4.57
N PHE A 203 17.69 20.91 -4.49
CA PHE A 203 18.28 22.25 -4.39
C PHE A 203 19.13 22.38 -3.12
N THR A 204 18.58 21.95 -1.97
CA THR A 204 19.30 22.00 -0.68
C THR A 204 20.54 21.10 -0.70
N TYR A 205 20.44 19.89 -1.25
CA TYR A 205 21.57 18.99 -1.42
C TYR A 205 22.68 19.61 -2.30
N ASN A 206 22.30 20.24 -3.42
CA ASN A 206 23.26 20.90 -4.30
C ASN A 206 23.93 22.11 -3.65
N ILE A 207 23.20 22.90 -2.84
CA ILE A 207 23.80 23.98 -2.04
C ILE A 207 24.83 23.40 -1.06
N TYR A 208 24.43 22.38 -0.29
CA TYR A 208 25.32 21.74 0.68
C TYR A 208 26.59 21.23 0.00
N ARG A 209 26.44 20.51 -1.11
CA ARG A 209 27.55 20.01 -1.91
C ARG A 209 28.46 21.13 -2.40
N THR A 210 27.92 22.25 -2.87
CA THR A 210 28.72 23.34 -3.44
C THR A 210 29.47 24.14 -2.36
N ILE A 211 28.93 24.21 -1.14
CA ILE A 211 29.52 25.00 -0.04
C ILE A 211 30.52 24.17 0.79
N PHE A 212 30.22 22.89 1.01
CA PHE A 212 30.95 22.05 1.98
C PHE A 212 31.79 20.93 1.35
N GLN A 213 31.71 20.70 0.04
CA GLN A 213 32.62 19.82 -0.71
C GLN A 213 33.37 20.62 -1.76
#